data_AF-A0A7R9XXY4-F1
#
_entry.id   AF-A0A7R9XXY4-F1
#
_cell.length_a   1.000
_cell.length_b   1.000
_cell.length_c   1.000
_cell.angle_alpha   90.00
_cell.angle_beta   90.00
_cell.angle_gamma   90.00
#
_symmetry.space_group_name_H-M   'P 1'
#
loop_
_entity.id
_entity.type
_entity.pdbx_description
1 polymer ?
#
loop_
_entity_poly.entity_id
_entity_poly.type
_entity_poly.pdbx_seq_one_letter_code
_entity_poly.pdbx_strand_id
1 'polypeptide(L)'
;VSPNYEHVKWAAQWKEAYPDATLYGCPGMRAKKPGIPWDAEVGEDGAPEAWGGEFDVALFDCEVNPFTSTPFFNEVVFCHAASGVAFVTDVFWNYPGGDDVPPGTRLWKFGMDRVYLPFYRAAMVRDREKFARAREKVLSWDFDAALPCHGSFIPRGAKDALRRHLAL
;
A
#
# COMPACT_ATOMS: atom_id res chain seq x y z
N VAL A 1 11.15 -2.99 -5.23
CA VAL A 1 10.58 -2.39 -3.99
C VAL A 1 9.44 -3.28 -3.53
N SER A 2 9.40 -3.68 -2.26
CA SER A 2 8.24 -4.33 -1.66
C SER A 2 7.43 -3.30 -0.87
N PRO A 3 6.20 -2.97 -1.30
CA PRO A 3 5.47 -1.80 -0.83
C PRO A 3 4.76 -2.00 0.51
N ASN A 4 4.53 -3.25 0.92
CA ASN A 4 3.94 -3.62 2.19
C ASN A 4 4.36 -5.04 2.60
N TYR A 5 3.90 -5.54 3.74
CA TYR A 5 4.27 -6.85 4.29
C TYR A 5 3.79 -8.09 3.49
N GLU A 6 2.84 -7.95 2.57
CA GLU A 6 2.23 -9.06 1.84
C GLU A 6 2.81 -9.22 0.42
N HIS A 7 3.11 -8.11 -0.26
CA HIS A 7 3.67 -8.10 -1.62
C HIS A 7 5.20 -8.29 -1.63
N VAL A 8 5.66 -9.40 -1.04
CA VAL A 8 7.09 -9.69 -0.78
C VAL A 8 7.58 -11.05 -1.29
N LYS A 9 6.67 -11.90 -1.78
CA LYS A 9 6.90 -13.34 -1.97
C LYS A 9 8.20 -13.71 -2.70
N TRP A 10 8.59 -12.91 -3.69
CA TRP A 10 9.74 -13.17 -4.55
C TRP A 10 10.90 -12.20 -4.36
N ALA A 11 10.87 -11.36 -3.31
CA ALA A 11 11.87 -10.30 -3.11
C ALA A 11 13.31 -10.85 -2.97
N ALA A 12 13.49 -11.99 -2.30
CA ALA A 12 14.81 -12.63 -2.20
C ALA A 12 15.34 -13.09 -3.57
N GLN A 13 14.48 -13.72 -4.38
CA GLN A 13 14.83 -14.20 -5.72
C GLN A 13 15.11 -13.04 -6.68
N TRP A 14 14.39 -11.92 -6.54
CA TRP A 14 14.71 -10.70 -7.29
C TRP A 14 16.08 -10.14 -6.92
N LYS A 15 16.45 -10.12 -5.63
CA LYS A 15 17.78 -9.67 -5.22
C LYS A 15 18.89 -10.63 -5.65
N GLU A 16 18.63 -11.94 -5.66
CA GLU A 16 19.57 -12.94 -6.19
C GLU A 16 19.80 -12.76 -7.70
N ALA A 17 18.74 -12.53 -8.47
CA ALA A 17 18.82 -12.33 -9.92
C ALA A 17 19.43 -10.97 -10.31
N TYR A 18 19.29 -9.95 -9.47
CA TYR A 18 19.79 -8.59 -9.70
C TYR A 18 20.57 -8.11 -8.47
N PRO A 19 21.78 -8.64 -8.23
CA PRO A 19 22.54 -8.38 -7.01
C PRO A 19 22.90 -6.90 -6.83
N ASP A 20 23.12 -6.18 -7.94
CA ASP A 20 23.46 -4.75 -7.93
C ASP A 20 22.25 -3.84 -7.70
N ALA A 21 21.02 -4.36 -7.80
CA ALA A 21 19.82 -3.58 -7.54
C ALA A 21 19.59 -3.40 -6.03
N THR A 22 19.17 -2.21 -5.62
CA THR A 22 18.79 -1.95 -4.23
C THR A 22 17.39 -2.52 -3.93
N LEU A 23 17.32 -3.49 -3.02
CA LEU A 23 16.10 -4.08 -2.55
C LEU A 23 15.51 -3.27 -1.39
N TYR A 24 14.56 -2.40 -1.72
CA TYR A 24 13.79 -1.62 -0.75
C TYR A 24 12.59 -2.41 -0.20
N GLY A 25 12.41 -2.39 1.12
CA GLY A 25 11.18 -2.77 1.81
C GLY A 25 10.39 -1.55 2.31
N CYS A 26 9.13 -1.76 2.69
CA CYS A 26 8.37 -0.78 3.46
C CYS A 26 8.92 -0.63 4.91
N PRO A 27 8.48 0.38 5.67
CA PRO A 27 8.90 0.54 7.07
C PRO A 27 8.68 -0.73 7.90
N GLY A 28 9.72 -1.22 8.58
CA GLY A 28 9.67 -2.40 9.44
C GLY A 28 9.78 -3.74 8.72
N MET A 29 9.98 -3.74 7.40
CA MET A 29 10.10 -4.95 6.59
C MET A 29 11.27 -5.84 7.01
N ARG A 30 12.42 -5.26 7.34
CA ARG A 30 13.62 -5.99 7.79
C ARG A 30 13.33 -6.82 9.04
N ALA A 31 12.62 -6.22 9.99
CA ALA A 31 12.21 -6.92 11.21
C ALA A 31 11.14 -7.98 10.91
N LYS A 32 10.20 -7.69 10.01
CA LYS A 32 9.10 -8.60 9.64
C LYS A 32 9.58 -9.82 8.85
N LYS A 33 10.57 -9.66 7.98
CA LYS A 33 11.10 -10.67 7.05
C LYS A 33 12.63 -10.67 7.06
N PRO A 34 13.29 -11.04 8.18
CA PRO A 34 14.74 -10.94 8.34
C PRO A 34 15.55 -11.88 7.45
N GLY A 35 14.91 -12.92 6.88
CA GLY A 35 15.56 -13.85 5.95
C GLY A 35 15.69 -13.32 4.51
N ILE A 36 15.18 -12.12 4.21
CA ILE A 36 15.31 -11.49 2.90
C ILE A 36 16.42 -10.42 2.98
N PRO A 37 17.37 -10.38 2.03
CA PRO A 37 18.49 -9.44 2.04
C PRO A 37 18.08 -8.01 1.64
N TRP A 38 17.32 -7.33 2.50
CA TRP A 38 16.89 -5.94 2.29
C TRP A 38 18.06 -4.95 2.40
N ASP A 39 18.31 -4.19 1.35
CA ASP A 39 19.37 -3.17 1.34
C ASP A 39 18.93 -1.86 2.02
N ALA A 40 17.62 -1.55 1.99
CA ALA A 40 17.06 -0.36 2.63
C ALA A 40 15.55 -0.52 2.94
N GLU A 41 15.03 0.38 3.76
CA GLU A 41 13.59 0.59 3.92
C GLU A 41 13.24 2.00 3.44
N VAL A 42 12.04 2.17 2.86
CA VAL A 42 11.51 3.50 2.54
C VAL A 42 11.08 4.16 3.84
N GLY A 43 11.65 5.34 4.16
CA GLY A 43 11.44 6.05 5.41
C GLY A 43 10.52 7.26 5.30
N GLU A 44 10.33 7.97 6.41
CA GLU A 44 9.49 9.18 6.49
C GLU A 44 10.08 10.36 5.69
N ASP A 45 11.38 10.33 5.41
CA ASP A 45 12.10 11.36 4.65
C ASP A 45 11.68 11.45 3.18
N GLY A 46 10.86 10.50 2.70
CA GLY A 46 10.29 10.50 1.36
C GLY A 46 10.95 9.48 0.44
N ALA A 47 10.85 9.75 -0.87
CA ALA A 47 11.40 8.86 -1.88
C ALA A 47 12.95 8.89 -1.79
N PRO A 48 13.62 7.74 -1.85
CA PRO A 48 15.08 7.69 -1.91
C PRO A 48 15.63 8.57 -3.05
N GLU A 49 16.71 9.30 -2.77
CA GLU A 49 17.39 10.15 -3.77
C GLU A 49 17.79 9.37 -5.02
N ALA A 50 18.16 8.10 -4.84
CA ALA A 50 18.50 7.17 -5.92
C ALA A 50 17.35 6.94 -6.94
N TRP A 51 16.12 7.33 -6.62
CA TRP A 51 14.98 7.27 -7.54
C TRP A 51 14.84 8.52 -8.41
N GLY A 52 15.80 9.45 -8.35
CA GLY A 52 15.91 10.58 -9.28
C GLY A 52 14.82 11.63 -9.13
N GLY A 53 14.06 11.62 -8.02
CA GLY A 53 12.93 12.54 -7.82
C GLY A 53 11.72 12.27 -8.71
N GLU A 54 11.61 11.07 -9.30
CA GLU A 54 10.48 10.72 -10.18
C GLU A 54 9.21 10.32 -9.43
N PHE A 55 9.34 9.94 -8.16
CA PHE A 55 8.27 9.39 -7.35
C PHE A 55 8.01 10.21 -6.10
N ASP A 56 6.74 10.51 -5.86
CA ASP A 56 6.27 10.89 -4.55
C ASP A 56 5.89 9.64 -3.73
N VAL A 57 6.09 9.69 -2.40
CA VAL A 57 5.72 8.59 -1.49
C VAL A 57 4.94 9.05 -0.27
N ALA A 58 4.01 8.22 0.18
CA ALA A 58 3.27 8.40 1.43
C ALA A 58 3.24 7.08 2.21
N LEU A 59 3.42 7.17 3.52
CA LEU A 59 3.46 6.01 4.40
C LEU A 59 2.14 5.84 5.15
N PHE A 60 1.61 4.63 5.09
CA PHE A 60 0.49 4.16 5.90
C PHE A 60 1.01 3.09 6.88
N ASP A 61 1.60 3.54 7.97
CA ASP A 61 2.25 2.72 9.00
C ASP A 61 1.64 2.95 10.40
N CYS A 62 0.38 3.38 10.43
CA CYS A 62 -0.38 3.70 11.64
C CYS A 62 -1.35 2.57 12.06
N GLU A 63 -1.26 1.43 11.39
CA GLU A 63 -2.08 0.25 11.61
C GLU A 63 -1.36 -0.75 12.50
N VAL A 64 -2.05 -1.20 13.55
CA VAL A 64 -1.53 -2.25 14.43
C VAL A 64 -2.56 -3.36 14.60
N ASN A 65 -2.05 -4.57 14.83
CA ASN A 65 -2.87 -5.65 15.31
C ASN A 65 -3.32 -5.33 16.75
N PRO A 66 -4.64 -5.28 17.04
CA PRO A 66 -5.16 -4.84 18.33
C PRO A 66 -4.88 -5.81 19.48
N PHE A 67 -4.45 -7.05 19.18
CA PHE A 67 -4.16 -8.07 20.18
C PHE A 67 -2.66 -8.18 20.50
N THR A 68 -1.79 -7.91 19.53
CA THR A 68 -0.33 -7.99 19.71
C THR A 68 0.35 -6.62 19.80
N SER A 69 -0.36 -5.54 19.46
CA SER A 69 0.18 -4.18 19.34
C SER A 69 1.37 -4.04 18.37
N THR A 70 1.50 -4.98 17.44
CA THR A 70 2.55 -4.95 16.40
C THR A 70 2.02 -4.34 15.11
N PRO A 71 2.87 -3.72 14.27
CA PRO A 71 2.48 -3.21 12.96
C PRO A 71 1.74 -4.26 12.13
N PHE A 72 0.63 -3.86 11.50
CA PHE A 72 -0.22 -4.76 10.72
C PHE A 72 0.32 -4.98 9.31
N PHE A 73 0.33 -3.94 8.45
CA PHE A 73 0.78 -4.05 7.06
C PHE A 73 1.86 -3.08 6.61
N ASN A 74 2.04 -1.93 7.28
CA ASN A 74 2.94 -0.82 6.90
C ASN A 74 3.10 -0.67 5.39
N GLU A 75 2.40 0.28 4.80
CA GLU A 75 2.36 0.44 3.36
C GLU A 75 3.03 1.71 2.87
N VAL A 76 3.69 1.62 1.72
CA VAL A 76 4.18 2.76 0.94
C VAL A 76 3.29 2.89 -0.30
N VAL A 77 2.64 4.04 -0.44
CA VAL A 77 1.94 4.44 -1.66
C VAL A 77 2.87 5.33 -2.48
N PHE A 78 2.90 5.13 -3.80
CA PHE A 78 3.75 5.88 -4.72
C PHE A 78 2.91 6.66 -5.73
N CYS A 79 3.45 7.75 -6.25
CA CYS A 79 2.95 8.38 -7.46
C CYS A 79 4.11 8.69 -8.40
N HIS A 80 4.04 8.20 -9.63
CA HIS A 80 5.02 8.55 -10.66
C HIS A 80 4.58 9.84 -11.36
N ALA A 81 5.26 10.94 -11.03
CA ALA A 81 4.83 12.30 -11.38
C ALA A 81 4.65 12.49 -12.89
N ALA A 82 5.60 11.99 -13.70
CA ALA A 82 5.55 12.18 -15.15
C ALA A 82 4.36 11.49 -15.82
N SER A 83 3.86 10.38 -15.24
CA SER A 83 2.73 9.62 -15.79
C SER A 83 1.38 9.94 -15.16
N GLY A 84 1.35 10.59 -14.00
CA GLY A 84 0.12 10.79 -13.23
C GLY A 84 -0.55 9.49 -12.79
N VAL A 85 0.26 8.46 -12.47
CA VAL A 85 -0.19 7.14 -12.01
C VAL A 85 0.19 6.93 -10.54
N ALA A 86 -0.81 6.69 -9.70
CA ALA A 86 -0.64 6.25 -8.33
C ALA A 86 -0.49 4.72 -8.25
N PHE A 87 0.51 4.23 -7.52
CA PHE A 87 0.69 2.82 -7.22
C PHE A 87 0.22 2.57 -5.79
N VAL A 88 -0.83 1.76 -5.65
CA VAL A 88 -1.50 1.50 -4.36
C VAL A 88 -1.57 0.00 -4.13
N THR A 89 -1.44 -0.43 -2.88
CA THR A 89 -1.55 -1.85 -2.54
C THR A 89 -2.74 -2.10 -1.65
N ASP A 90 -2.55 -2.65 -0.46
CA ASP A 90 -3.63 -3.11 0.41
C ASP A 90 -4.27 -1.98 1.22
N VAL A 91 -3.72 -0.76 1.22
CA VAL A 91 -4.44 0.42 1.74
C VAL A 91 -5.62 0.80 0.85
N PHE A 92 -5.60 0.40 -0.42
CA PHE A 92 -6.71 0.54 -1.35
C PHE A 92 -7.33 -0.83 -1.61
N TRP A 93 -8.39 -1.18 -0.88
CA TRP A 93 -9.00 -2.52 -0.88
C TRP A 93 -9.80 -2.79 -2.16
N ASN A 94 -9.13 -2.79 -3.30
CA ASN A 94 -9.68 -2.89 -4.64
C ASN A 94 -9.81 -4.34 -5.09
N TYR A 95 -10.36 -5.19 -4.23
CA TYR A 95 -10.63 -6.57 -4.59
C TYR A 95 -11.71 -6.63 -5.68
N PRO A 96 -11.50 -7.45 -6.73
CA PRO A 96 -12.45 -7.55 -7.83
C PRO A 96 -13.86 -7.88 -7.31
N GLY A 97 -14.83 -7.08 -7.73
CA GLY A 97 -16.25 -7.29 -7.52
C GLY A 97 -16.97 -7.23 -8.87
N GLY A 98 -18.06 -7.96 -9.02
CA GLY A 98 -18.84 -7.99 -10.26
C GLY A 98 -19.37 -9.39 -10.60
N ASP A 99 -19.98 -9.51 -11.77
CA ASP A 99 -20.62 -10.75 -12.18
C ASP A 99 -19.65 -11.85 -12.65
N ASP A 100 -18.39 -11.49 -12.88
CA ASP A 100 -17.37 -12.43 -13.37
C ASP A 100 -16.55 -13.08 -12.23
N VAL A 101 -16.81 -12.72 -10.97
CA VAL A 101 -16.10 -13.27 -9.81
C VAL A 101 -16.89 -14.45 -9.22
N PRO A 102 -16.24 -15.57 -8.84
CA PRO A 102 -16.92 -16.73 -8.26
C PRO A 102 -17.82 -16.35 -7.07
N PRO A 103 -18.98 -17.00 -6.89
CA PRO A 103 -19.92 -16.66 -5.81
C PRO A 103 -19.29 -16.64 -4.41
N GLY A 104 -18.36 -17.57 -4.13
CA GLY A 104 -17.63 -17.60 -2.87
C GLY A 104 -16.76 -16.35 -2.64
N THR A 105 -16.12 -15.83 -3.69
CA THR A 105 -15.34 -14.58 -3.63
C THR A 105 -16.24 -13.37 -3.40
N ARG A 106 -17.45 -13.35 -3.97
CA ARG A 106 -18.42 -12.27 -3.73
C ARG A 106 -18.91 -12.25 -2.27
N LEU A 107 -19.21 -13.42 -1.71
CA LEU A 107 -19.61 -13.53 -0.31
C LEU A 107 -18.48 -13.13 0.65
N TRP A 108 -17.26 -13.56 0.35
CA TRP A 108 -16.07 -13.13 1.09
C TRP A 108 -15.88 -11.60 1.00
N LYS A 109 -15.97 -11.02 -0.20
CA LYS A 109 -15.89 -9.56 -0.39
C LYS A 109 -16.97 -8.81 0.38
N PHE A 110 -18.20 -9.31 0.39
CA PHE A 110 -19.28 -8.72 1.20
C PHE A 110 -18.93 -8.71 2.69
N GLY A 111 -18.40 -9.82 3.22
CA GLY A 111 -17.92 -9.89 4.60
C GLY A 111 -16.78 -8.91 4.89
N MET A 112 -15.82 -8.81 3.96
CA MET A 112 -14.71 -7.85 4.04
C MET A 112 -15.22 -6.41 4.10
N ASP A 113 -16.11 -6.03 3.19
CA ASP A 113 -16.61 -4.66 3.08
C ASP A 113 -17.56 -4.26 4.23
N ARG A 114 -18.41 -5.18 4.70
CA ARG A 114 -19.46 -4.88 5.70
C ARG A 114 -19.07 -5.12 7.14
N VAL A 115 -18.08 -5.98 7.39
CA VAL A 115 -17.68 -6.35 8.76
C VAL A 115 -16.23 -6.00 9.02
N TYR A 116 -15.33 -6.49 8.18
CA TYR A 116 -13.90 -6.38 8.45
C TYR A 116 -13.37 -4.95 8.24
N LEU A 117 -13.78 -4.24 7.19
CA LEU A 117 -13.34 -2.87 6.93
C LEU A 117 -13.76 -1.88 8.05
N PRO A 118 -15.02 -1.89 8.55
CA PRO A 118 -15.39 -1.11 9.74
C PRO A 118 -14.55 -1.47 10.97
N PHE A 119 -14.34 -2.76 11.25
CA PHE A 119 -13.51 -3.20 12.36
C PHE A 119 -12.06 -2.72 12.21
N TYR A 120 -11.47 -2.88 11.03
CA TYR A 120 -10.12 -2.42 10.70
C TYR A 120 -9.97 -0.92 10.96
N ARG A 121 -10.89 -0.09 10.46
CA ARG A 121 -10.86 1.37 10.68
C ARG A 121 -11.05 1.76 12.14
N ALA A 122 -11.87 1.03 12.89
CA ALA A 122 -12.17 1.34 14.29
C ALA A 122 -11.08 0.85 15.26
N ALA A 123 -10.51 -0.32 15.01
CA ALA A 123 -9.68 -1.04 15.98
C ALA A 123 -8.21 -1.21 15.55
N MET A 124 -7.89 -1.08 14.27
CA MET A 124 -6.52 -1.32 13.76
C MET A 124 -5.80 -0.02 13.42
N VAL A 125 -6.49 0.97 12.85
CA VAL A 125 -5.94 2.32 12.64
C VAL A 125 -5.90 3.07 13.97
N ARG A 126 -4.73 3.09 14.64
CA ARG A 126 -4.59 3.68 15.98
C ARG A 126 -4.25 5.16 15.95
N ASP A 127 -3.42 5.57 14.99
CA ASP A 127 -3.11 6.98 14.78
C ASP A 127 -3.89 7.52 13.58
N ARG A 128 -5.11 8.00 13.87
CA ARG A 128 -6.01 8.57 12.86
C ARG A 128 -5.47 9.87 12.27
N GLU A 129 -4.68 10.62 13.02
CA GLU A 129 -4.05 11.85 12.52
C GLU A 129 -2.94 11.54 11.53
N LYS A 130 -2.10 10.54 11.82
CA LYS A 130 -1.08 10.05 10.86
C LYS A 130 -1.73 9.50 9.61
N PHE A 131 -2.80 8.72 9.75
CA PHE A 131 -3.58 8.25 8.59
C PHE A 131 -4.12 9.43 7.76
N ALA A 132 -4.71 10.43 8.41
CA ALA A 132 -5.24 11.62 7.73
C ALA A 132 -4.14 12.41 7.01
N ARG A 133 -2.96 12.60 7.64
CA ARG A 133 -1.80 13.24 7.00
C ARG A 133 -1.32 12.47 5.77
N ALA A 134 -1.23 11.15 5.87
CA ALA A 134 -0.85 10.29 4.74
C ALA A 134 -1.86 10.40 3.59
N ARG A 135 -3.16 10.36 3.92
CA ARG A 135 -4.25 10.58 2.96
C ARG A 135 -4.13 11.94 2.27
N GLU A 136 -4.01 13.03 3.02
CA GLU A 136 -3.90 14.37 2.42
C GLU A 136 -2.66 14.50 1.54
N LYS A 137 -1.54 13.89 1.94
CA LYS A 137 -0.33 13.82 1.13
C LYS A 137 -0.59 13.11 -0.20
N VAL A 138 -1.22 11.94 -0.18
CA VAL A 138 -1.57 11.23 -1.43
C VAL A 138 -2.48 12.10 -2.30
N LEU A 139 -3.53 12.69 -1.73
CA LEU A 139 -4.52 13.45 -2.49
C LEU A 139 -4.01 14.79 -3.04
N SER A 140 -2.87 15.30 -2.53
CA SER A 140 -2.26 16.54 -3.02
C SER A 140 -1.44 16.36 -4.31
N TRP A 141 -0.99 15.13 -4.60
CA TRP A 141 -0.22 14.83 -5.82
C TRP A 141 -1.06 14.97 -7.08
N ASP A 142 -0.41 15.21 -8.22
CA ASP A 142 -1.07 15.30 -9.52
C ASP A 142 -1.16 13.94 -10.21
N PHE A 143 -2.29 13.24 -10.01
CA PHE A 143 -2.60 11.96 -10.64
C PHE A 143 -4.09 11.84 -10.95
N ASP A 144 -4.42 11.04 -11.96
CA ASP A 144 -5.79 10.64 -12.29
C ASP A 144 -5.93 9.13 -12.54
N ALA A 145 -4.81 8.42 -12.69
CA ALA A 145 -4.77 6.98 -12.87
C ALA A 145 -4.23 6.27 -11.61
N ALA A 146 -4.61 5.01 -11.43
CA ALA A 146 -4.06 4.16 -10.37
C ALA A 146 -3.81 2.73 -10.85
N LEU A 147 -2.66 2.19 -10.46
CA LEU A 147 -2.26 0.80 -10.63
C LEU A 147 -2.30 0.10 -9.25
N PRO A 148 -3.36 -0.67 -8.97
CA PRO A 148 -3.48 -1.41 -7.72
C PRO A 148 -2.81 -2.79 -7.78
N CYS A 149 -2.36 -3.33 -6.64
CA CYS A 149 -1.95 -4.74 -6.55
C CYS A 149 -3.11 -5.73 -6.69
N HIS A 150 -4.33 -5.29 -6.37
CA HIS A 150 -5.55 -6.06 -6.53
C HIS A 150 -6.56 -5.34 -7.44
N GLY A 151 -7.23 -6.11 -8.30
CA GLY A 151 -8.21 -5.58 -9.24
C GLY A 151 -7.59 -5.10 -10.55
N SER A 152 -8.32 -4.22 -11.26
CA SER A 152 -7.92 -3.71 -12.57
C SER A 152 -7.31 -2.32 -12.47
N PHE A 153 -6.46 -1.98 -13.45
CA PHE A 153 -5.95 -0.63 -13.64
C PHE A 153 -7.12 0.38 -13.77
N ILE A 154 -6.98 1.52 -13.10
CA ILE A 154 -7.94 2.63 -13.13
C ILE A 154 -7.34 3.73 -14.00
N PRO A 155 -7.78 3.89 -15.27
CA PRO A 155 -7.15 4.84 -16.18
C PRO A 155 -7.52 6.30 -15.91
N ARG A 156 -8.64 6.55 -15.24
CA ARG A 156 -9.17 7.89 -14.89
C ARG A 156 -10.02 7.83 -13.62
N GLY A 157 -10.14 8.94 -12.90
CA GLY A 157 -10.97 9.07 -11.70
C GLY A 157 -10.37 8.41 -10.45
N ALA A 158 -9.08 8.05 -10.48
CA ALA A 158 -8.43 7.37 -9.37
C ALA A 158 -8.37 8.24 -8.11
N LYS A 159 -8.17 9.55 -8.26
CA LYS A 159 -8.11 10.48 -7.13
C LYS A 159 -9.42 10.50 -6.34
N ASP A 160 -10.55 10.47 -7.03
CA ASP A 160 -11.87 10.40 -6.41
C ASP A 160 -12.13 9.04 -5.75
N ALA A 161 -11.68 7.95 -6.39
CA ALA A 161 -11.78 6.61 -5.83
C ALA A 161 -11.00 6.50 -4.51
N LEU A 162 -9.75 6.97 -4.48
CA LEU A 162 -8.91 7.00 -3.28
C LEU A 162 -9.48 7.95 -2.22
N ARG A 163 -9.99 9.13 -2.60
CA ARG A 163 -10.61 10.06 -1.64
C ARG A 163 -11.77 9.43 -0.87
N ARG A 164 -12.63 8.67 -1.57
CA ARG A 164 -13.75 7.94 -0.96
C ARG A 164 -13.27 6.76 -0.12
N HIS A 165 -12.31 5.99 -0.64
CA HIS A 165 -11.83 4.78 0.04
C HIS A 165 -11.07 5.10 1.33
N LEU A 166 -10.24 6.14 1.32
CA LEU A 166 -9.41 6.56 2.44
C LEU A 166 -10.15 7.51 3.40
N ALA A 167 -11.46 7.71 3.26
CA ALA A 167 -12.24 8.40 4.28
C ALA A 167 -12.44 7.47 5.48
N LEU A 168 -11.81 7.80 6.62
CA LEU A 168 -11.98 7.10 7.90
C LEU A 168 -13.35 7.37 8.53
#